data_AF-A0A2A5CPN9-F1
#
_entry.id   AF-A0A2A5CPN9-F1
#
_cell.length_a   1.000
_cell.length_b   1.000
_cell.length_c   1.000
_cell.angle_alpha   90.00
_cell.angle_beta   90.00
_cell.angle_gamma   90.00
#
_symmetry.space_group_name_H-M   'P 1'
#
loop_
_entity.id
_entity.type
_entity.pdbx_description
1 polymer ?
#
loop_
_entity_poly.entity_id
_entity_poly.type
_entity_poly.pdbx_seq_one_letter_code
_entity_poly.pdbx_strand_id
1 'polypeptide(L)'
;MQRKRLWLAGLVIGYLLVTGVSAAGLAKPSRNNVLGNESIFQLVTVRKSNDAEQLIRFNRRTGVTSYLKGNQWQLIKENDRRVRNSLYQVLATAETGGGWHLYRLDMISGDSWSVKNLVWHSIKSDGHLKETETKE
;
A
#
# COMPACT_ATOMS: atom_id res chain seq x y z
N MET A 1 39.03 -74.85 -14.44
CA MET A 1 37.79 -75.15 -15.20
C MET A 1 36.62 -74.65 -14.36
N GLN A 2 35.58 -73.95 -14.79
CA GLN A 2 35.18 -73.36 -16.07
C GLN A 2 34.30 -72.15 -15.71
N ARG A 3 34.40 -71.08 -16.50
CA ARG A 3 33.64 -69.83 -16.36
C ARG A 3 32.15 -70.05 -16.62
N LYS A 4 31.28 -69.22 -16.02
CA LYS A 4 30.28 -68.41 -16.76
C LYS A 4 29.61 -67.38 -15.84
N ARG A 5 29.77 -66.11 -16.24
CA ARG A 5 28.98 -64.96 -15.80
C ARG A 5 27.63 -65.01 -16.51
N LEU A 6 26.56 -64.62 -15.83
CA LEU A 6 25.35 -64.12 -16.45
C LEU A 6 24.82 -62.96 -15.61
N TRP A 7 24.83 -61.79 -16.22
CA TRP A 7 24.19 -60.57 -15.76
C TRP A 7 22.67 -60.71 -15.90
N LEU A 8 21.92 -60.21 -14.92
CA LEU A 8 20.54 -59.81 -15.13
C LEU A 8 20.34 -58.40 -14.58
N ALA A 9 20.02 -57.51 -15.52
CA ALA A 9 19.60 -56.15 -15.28
C ALA A 9 18.21 -56.14 -14.62
N GLY A 10 18.05 -55.30 -13.61
CA GLY A 10 16.80 -55.12 -12.87
C GLY A 10 16.51 -53.64 -12.62
N LEU A 11 15.78 -53.05 -13.57
CA LEU A 11 14.76 -52.01 -13.47
C LEU A 11 14.92 -50.83 -12.47
N VAL A 12 14.93 -49.63 -13.06
CA VAL A 12 14.62 -48.32 -12.45
C VAL A 12 13.15 -48.26 -12.04
N ILE A 13 12.84 -47.83 -10.81
CA ILE A 13 11.58 -47.12 -10.50
C ILE A 13 11.91 -45.95 -9.58
N GLY A 14 11.68 -44.74 -10.10
CA GLY A 14 11.87 -43.48 -9.38
C GLY A 14 10.80 -43.25 -8.33
N TYR A 15 11.20 -42.54 -7.26
CA TYR A 15 10.29 -41.72 -6.48
C TYR A 15 10.92 -40.33 -6.37
N LEU A 16 10.56 -39.47 -7.32
CA LEU A 16 10.61 -38.03 -7.11
C LEU A 16 9.55 -37.72 -6.05
N LEU A 17 9.98 -37.52 -4.80
CA LEU A 17 9.15 -36.90 -3.78
C LEU A 17 8.99 -35.42 -4.16
N VAL A 18 7.98 -35.13 -4.97
CA VAL A 18 7.41 -33.78 -5.06
C VAL A 18 6.59 -33.61 -3.78
N THR A 19 7.23 -33.15 -2.71
CA THR A 19 6.47 -32.54 -1.62
C THR A 19 6.00 -31.19 -2.15
N GLY A 20 4.74 -31.15 -2.59
CA GLY A 20 4.06 -29.92 -2.92
C GLY A 20 4.20 -28.95 -1.76
N VAL A 21 4.84 -27.81 -2.01
CA VAL A 21 4.73 -26.66 -1.11
C VAL A 21 3.29 -26.18 -1.25
N SER A 22 2.42 -26.67 -0.36
CA SER A 22 1.15 -26.02 -0.14
C SER A 22 1.45 -24.63 0.38
N ALA A 23 1.31 -23.63 -0.49
CA ALA A 23 1.08 -22.27 -0.06
C ALA A 23 -0.21 -22.31 0.77
N ALA A 24 -0.06 -22.51 2.08
CA ALA A 24 -1.10 -22.21 3.05
C ALA A 24 -1.56 -20.80 2.71
N GLY A 25 -2.81 -20.70 2.27
CA GLY A 25 -3.31 -19.56 1.53
C GLY A 25 -2.92 -18.25 2.19
N LEU A 26 -2.65 -17.25 1.35
CA LEU A 26 -2.82 -15.85 1.70
C LEU A 26 -4.22 -15.70 2.30
N ALA A 27 -4.32 -15.92 3.61
CA ALA A 27 -5.54 -15.69 4.36
C ALA A 27 -5.80 -14.20 4.18
N LYS A 28 -6.83 -13.87 3.39
CA LYS A 28 -7.33 -12.49 3.32
C LYS A 28 -7.52 -12.04 4.76
N PRO A 29 -6.83 -10.99 5.23
CA PRO A 29 -6.99 -10.53 6.58
C PRO A 29 -8.49 -10.26 6.81
N SER A 30 -9.05 -10.91 7.82
CA SER A 30 -10.43 -10.71 8.24
C SER A 30 -10.62 -9.23 8.53
N ARG A 31 -11.51 -8.57 7.76
CA ARG A 31 -11.83 -7.13 7.87
C ARG A 31 -12.22 -6.70 9.28
N ASN A 32 -12.62 -7.66 10.13
CA ASN A 32 -13.26 -7.39 11.40
C ASN A 32 -12.28 -7.34 12.59
N ASN A 33 -11.08 -7.94 12.48
CA ASN A 33 -10.16 -8.07 13.63
C ASN A 33 -8.97 -7.09 13.64
N VAL A 34 -8.72 -6.35 12.57
CA VAL A 34 -7.47 -5.55 12.46
C VAL A 34 -7.48 -4.29 13.35
N LEU A 35 -8.64 -3.76 13.75
CA LEU A 35 -8.70 -2.38 14.28
C LEU A 35 -9.53 -2.21 15.56
N GLY A 36 -9.72 -3.25 16.37
CA GLY A 36 -10.53 -3.18 17.59
C GLY A 36 -10.09 -2.08 18.58
N ASN A 37 -8.85 -1.60 18.47
CA ASN A 37 -8.26 -0.61 19.38
C ASN A 37 -7.54 0.56 18.68
N GLU A 38 -7.69 0.72 17.36
CA GLU A 38 -6.94 1.74 16.62
C GLU A 38 -7.73 3.06 16.50
N SER A 39 -7.04 4.20 16.64
CA SER A 39 -7.67 5.53 16.59
C SER A 39 -8.38 5.76 15.24
N ILE A 40 -9.65 6.17 15.27
CA ILE A 40 -10.45 6.39 14.06
C ILE A 40 -9.84 7.53 13.21
N PHE A 41 -9.32 8.55 13.88
CA PHE A 41 -8.64 9.67 13.26
C PHE A 41 -7.14 9.61 13.51
N GLN A 42 -6.38 10.09 12.53
CA GLN A 42 -4.95 10.29 12.64
C GLN A 42 -4.60 11.71 12.17
N LEU A 43 -3.59 12.28 12.82
CA LEU A 43 -3.01 13.57 12.47
C LEU A 43 -1.71 13.37 11.68
N VAL A 44 -1.50 14.24 10.70
CA VAL A 44 -0.29 14.35 9.90
C VAL A 44 0.12 15.81 9.96
N THR A 45 1.37 16.06 10.32
CA THR A 45 1.95 17.41 10.34
C THR A 45 2.97 17.51 9.22
N VAL A 46 2.94 18.63 8.49
CA VAL A 46 3.98 18.98 7.53
C VAL A 46 4.51 20.37 7.84
N ARG A 47 5.84 20.47 7.99
CA ARG A 47 6.54 21.74 8.14
C ARG A 47 6.87 22.28 6.76
N LYS A 48 6.34 23.44 6.40
CA LYS A 48 6.56 24.11 5.12
C LYS A 48 7.94 24.75 5.08
N SER A 49 8.39 25.17 3.90
CA SER A 49 9.70 25.82 3.72
C SER A 49 9.85 27.16 4.46
N ASN A 50 8.75 27.79 4.87
CA ASN A 50 8.74 29.01 5.68
C ASN A 50 8.56 28.75 7.19
N ASP A 51 8.87 27.53 7.66
CA ASP A 51 8.69 27.06 9.04
C ASP A 51 7.24 27.02 9.56
N ALA A 52 6.26 27.41 8.76
CA ALA A 52 4.87 27.24 9.15
C ALA A 52 4.47 25.76 9.10
N GLU A 53 3.73 25.31 10.11
CA GLU A 53 3.17 23.97 10.13
C GLU A 53 1.80 23.93 9.46
N GLN A 54 1.51 22.82 8.80
CA GLN A 54 0.18 22.46 8.38
C GLN A 54 -0.22 21.16 9.05
N LEU A 55 -1.35 21.20 9.75
CA LEU A 55 -1.99 20.03 10.32
C LEU A 55 -3.04 19.51 9.34
N ILE A 56 -3.00 18.20 9.13
CA ILE A 56 -3.97 17.42 8.38
C ILE A 56 -4.51 16.36 9.33
N ARG A 57 -5.83 16.17 9.33
CA ARG A 57 -6.52 15.09 10.03
C ARG A 57 -7.25 14.25 9.01
N PHE A 58 -7.15 12.93 9.12
CA PHE A 58 -7.94 12.03 8.28
C PHE A 58 -8.56 10.89 9.08
N ASN A 59 -9.68 10.37 8.58
CA ASN A 59 -10.32 9.18 9.10
C ASN A 59 -9.71 7.94 8.42
N ARG A 60 -9.16 7.03 9.21
CA ARG A 60 -8.45 5.84 8.72
C ARG A 60 -9.37 4.82 8.03
N ARG A 61 -10.68 4.89 8.29
CA ARG A 61 -11.69 4.00 7.69
C ARG A 61 -12.34 4.58 6.45
N THR A 62 -12.66 5.87 6.46
CA THR A 62 -13.42 6.50 5.38
C THR A 62 -12.55 7.28 4.41
N GLY A 63 -11.29 7.55 4.76
CA GLY A 63 -10.38 8.38 3.96
C GLY A 63 -10.73 9.87 3.96
N VAL A 64 -11.81 10.27 4.65
CA VAL A 64 -12.23 11.67 4.78
C VAL A 64 -11.11 12.46 5.42
N THR A 65 -10.66 13.50 4.72
CA THR A 65 -9.48 14.27 5.10
C THR A 65 -9.81 15.75 5.21
N SER A 66 -9.26 16.39 6.24
CA SER A 66 -9.43 17.82 6.52
C SER A 66 -8.10 18.44 6.90
N TYR A 67 -7.92 19.72 6.61
CA TYR A 67 -6.73 20.49 7.00
C TYR A 67 -7.12 21.62 7.95
N LEU A 68 -6.22 22.00 8.85
CA LEU A 68 -6.45 23.09 9.80
C LEU A 68 -6.21 24.45 9.13
N LYS A 69 -7.19 25.36 9.20
CA LYS A 69 -7.06 26.75 8.76
C LYS A 69 -7.84 27.65 9.71
N GLY A 70 -7.18 28.66 10.29
CA GLY A 70 -7.83 29.62 11.19
C GLY A 70 -8.54 28.96 12.38
N ASN A 71 -7.91 27.95 12.99
CA ASN A 71 -8.48 27.13 14.07
C ASN A 71 -9.75 26.34 13.70
N GLN A 72 -9.97 26.09 12.40
CA GLN A 72 -11.10 25.29 11.91
C GLN A 72 -10.62 24.18 10.97
N TRP A 73 -11.26 23.02 11.08
CA TRP A 73 -11.03 21.91 10.16
C TRP A 73 -11.79 22.14 8.86
N GLN A 74 -11.07 22.33 7.77
CA GLN A 74 -11.63 22.48 6.44
C GLN A 74 -11.52 21.18 5.66
N LEU A 75 -12.62 20.74 5.05
CA LEU A 75 -12.68 19.51 4.28
C LEU A 75 -11.87 19.63 2.98
N ILE A 76 -11.11 18.58 2.67
CA ILE A 76 -10.55 18.36 1.32
C ILE A 76 -11.60 17.57 0.53
N LYS A 77 -12.03 18.12 -0.60
CA LYS A 77 -13.15 17.58 -1.38
C LYS A 77 -12.75 16.32 -2.14
N GLU A 78 -13.71 15.45 -2.39
CA GLU A 78 -13.56 14.33 -3.33
C GLU A 78 -13.91 14.78 -4.75
N ASN A 79 -13.17 14.31 -5.77
CA ASN A 79 -13.46 14.56 -7.19
C ASN A 79 -14.54 13.60 -7.74
N ASP A 80 -15.73 13.63 -7.14
CA ASP A 80 -16.95 12.88 -7.52
C ASP A 80 -16.96 11.35 -7.31
N ARG A 81 -15.81 10.69 -7.18
CA ARG A 81 -15.78 9.27 -6.78
C ARG A 81 -16.05 9.13 -5.29
N ARG A 82 -17.08 8.37 -4.94
CA ARG A 82 -17.35 7.98 -3.54
C ARG A 82 -16.19 7.12 -3.03
N VAL A 83 -15.50 7.63 -2.01
CA VAL A 83 -14.51 6.86 -1.25
C VAL A 83 -15.24 5.81 -0.44
N ARG A 84 -14.84 4.54 -0.59
CA ARG A 84 -15.44 3.41 0.15
C ARG A 84 -14.83 3.31 1.54
N ASN A 85 -15.52 2.63 2.45
CA ASN A 85 -14.91 2.25 3.71
C ASN A 85 -13.78 1.23 3.43
N SER A 86 -12.56 1.55 3.87
CA SER A 86 -11.36 0.74 3.69
C SER A 86 -10.39 0.95 4.86
N LEU A 87 -9.09 0.76 4.63
CA LEU A 87 -8.00 1.18 5.49
C LEU A 87 -7.14 2.18 4.72
N TYR A 88 -7.11 3.43 5.16
CA TYR A 88 -6.38 4.49 4.48
C TYR A 88 -5.13 4.89 5.24
N GLN A 89 -4.10 5.27 4.49
CA GLN A 89 -2.95 6.02 4.96
C GLN A 89 -2.85 7.34 4.20
N VAL A 90 -2.41 8.40 4.89
CA VAL A 90 -2.20 9.71 4.31
C VAL A 90 -0.78 10.18 4.59
N LEU A 91 -0.13 10.74 3.59
CA LEU A 91 1.22 11.32 3.65
C LEU A 91 1.15 12.77 3.20
N ALA A 92 1.86 13.66 3.88
CA ALA A 92 2.05 15.05 3.48
C ALA A 92 3.53 15.34 3.21
N THR A 93 3.83 16.17 2.22
CA THR A 93 5.19 16.63 1.92
C THR A 93 5.22 18.14 1.73
N ALA A 94 6.34 18.76 2.06
CA ALA A 94 6.53 20.19 1.84
C ALA A 94 6.89 20.45 0.37
N GLU A 95 6.40 21.54 -0.19
CA GLU A 95 6.79 22.04 -1.50
C GLU A 95 7.82 23.17 -1.33
N THR A 96 8.82 23.23 -2.20
CA THR A 96 9.90 24.25 -2.15
C THR A 96 9.34 25.68 -2.15
N GLY A 97 8.24 25.93 -2.86
CA GLY A 97 7.56 27.23 -2.94
C GLY A 97 6.72 27.62 -1.71
N GLY A 98 6.77 26.87 -0.60
CA GLY A 98 5.98 27.14 0.62
C GLY A 98 4.60 26.49 0.61
N GLY A 99 4.29 25.71 -0.41
CA GLY A 99 3.13 24.84 -0.48
C GLY A 99 3.32 23.52 0.28
N TRP A 100 2.35 22.63 0.11
CA TRP A 100 2.41 21.25 0.57
C TRP A 100 1.63 20.35 -0.37
N HIS A 101 2.06 19.09 -0.47
CA HIS A 101 1.34 18.04 -1.18
C HIS A 101 0.77 17.04 -0.20
N LEU A 102 -0.26 16.34 -0.64
CA LEU A 102 -0.91 15.30 0.14
C LEU A 102 -1.26 14.13 -0.75
N TYR A 103 -0.98 12.95 -0.22
CA TYR A 103 -1.20 11.67 -0.87
C TYR A 103 -2.05 10.81 0.05
N ARG A 104 -2.93 10.01 -0.55
CA ARG A 104 -3.76 9.03 0.15
C ARG A 104 -3.61 7.69 -0.54
N LEU A 105 -3.49 6.63 0.24
CA LEU A 105 -3.39 5.25 -0.22
C LEU A 105 -4.48 4.43 0.47
N ASP A 106 -5.29 3.70 -0.31
CA ASP A 106 -6.10 2.60 0.19
C ASP A 106 -5.16 1.39 0.36
N MET A 107 -4.85 1.07 1.61
CA MET A 107 -3.91 -0.01 1.97
C MET A 107 -4.41 -1.40 1.57
N ILE A 108 -5.70 -1.54 1.22
CA ILE A 108 -6.28 -2.82 0.83
C ILE A 108 -6.26 -2.99 -0.70
N SER A 109 -6.59 -1.95 -1.47
CA SER A 109 -6.64 -2.07 -2.94
C SER A 109 -5.40 -1.55 -3.66
N GLY A 110 -4.58 -0.74 -3.00
CA GLY A 110 -3.50 0.00 -3.64
C GLY A 110 -3.96 1.24 -4.42
N ASP A 111 -5.26 1.55 -4.42
CA ASP A 111 -5.75 2.78 -5.05
C ASP A 111 -5.11 3.99 -4.36
N SER A 112 -4.63 4.94 -5.15
CA SER A 112 -3.93 6.11 -4.63
C SER A 112 -4.47 7.41 -5.21
N TRP A 113 -4.35 8.48 -4.42
CA TRP A 113 -4.83 9.80 -4.77
C TRP A 113 -3.82 10.86 -4.36
N SER A 114 -3.78 11.96 -5.10
CA SER A 114 -3.08 13.18 -4.73
C SER A 114 -4.05 14.36 -4.65
N VAL A 115 -3.74 15.34 -3.79
CA VAL A 115 -4.52 16.57 -3.69
C VAL A 115 -4.03 17.60 -4.71
N LYS A 116 -4.97 18.17 -5.47
CA LYS A 116 -4.77 19.38 -6.27
C LYS A 116 -5.93 20.34 -6.00
N ASN A 117 -5.63 21.61 -5.73
CA ASN A 117 -6.65 22.63 -5.43
C ASN A 117 -7.66 22.20 -4.34
N LEU A 118 -7.17 21.52 -3.29
CA LEU A 118 -8.00 20.97 -2.19
C LEU A 118 -9.06 19.96 -2.63
N VAL A 119 -8.80 19.28 -3.75
CA VAL A 119 -9.63 18.20 -4.29
C VAL A 119 -8.74 16.95 -4.48
N TRP A 120 -9.25 15.79 -4.11
CA TRP A 120 -8.59 14.50 -4.32
C TRP A 120 -8.72 14.02 -5.76
N HIS A 121 -7.61 13.78 -6.44
CA HIS A 121 -7.56 13.19 -7.77
C HIS A 121 -6.89 11.82 -7.71
N SER A 122 -7.47 10.84 -8.41
CA SER A 122 -6.86 9.51 -8.52
C SER A 122 -5.53 9.61 -9.24
N ILE A 123 -4.50 8.99 -8.66
CA ILE A 123 -3.24 8.73 -9.36
C ILE A 123 -3.51 7.49 -10.21
N LYS A 124 -3.39 7.63 -11.52
CA LYS A 124 -3.47 6.47 -12.42
C LYS A 124 -2.15 5.73 -12.32
N SER A 125 -2.19 4.44 -12.02
CA SER A 125 -1.06 3.55 -12.29
C SER A 125 -0.95 3.42 -13.81
N ASP A 126 0.18 3.83 -14.37
CA ASP A 126 0.55 3.51 -15.76
C ASP A 126 1.16 2.10 -15.86
N GLY A 127 1.22 1.36 -14.75
CA GLY A 127 1.78 0.01 -14.69
C GLY A 127 3.31 -0.05 -14.71
N HIS A 128 4.00 1.09 -14.74
CA HIS A 128 5.46 1.13 -14.79
C HIS A 128 6.05 1.52 -13.44
N LEU A 129 6.65 0.56 -12.75
CA LEU A 129 7.72 0.88 -11.81
C LEU A 129 8.89 1.37 -12.67
N LYS A 130 9.10 2.68 -12.77
CA LYS A 130 10.40 3.20 -13.23
C LYS A 130 11.40 2.88 -12.13
N GLU A 131 11.97 1.69 -12.21
CA GLU A 131 13.18 1.37 -11.48
C GLU A 131 14.20 2.45 -11.85
N THR A 132 14.66 3.17 -10.85
CA THR A 132 15.65 4.21 -11.05
C THR A 132 16.92 3.46 -11.42
N GLU A 133 17.30 3.48 -12.70
CA GLU A 133 18.58 2.97 -13.15
C GLU A 133 19.66 3.66 -12.32
N THR A 134 20.18 2.94 -11.33
CA THR A 134 21.36 3.35 -10.59
C THR A 134 22.49 3.21 -11.57
N LYS A 135 22.91 4.32 -12.17
CA LYS A 135 24.15 4.36 -12.95
C LYS A 135 25.31 4.12 -11.99
N GLU A 136 25.87 2.92 -12.05
CA GLU A 136 27.22 2.63 -11.56
C GLU A 136 28.26 3.39 -12.37
#